data_AF-A0A924YS41-F1
#
_entry.id   AF-A0A924YS41-F1
#
_cell.length_a   1.000
_cell.length_b   1.000
_cell.length_c   1.000
_cell.angle_alpha   90.00
_cell.angle_beta   90.00
_cell.angle_gamma   90.00
#
_symmetry.space_group_name_H-M   'P 1'
#
loop_
_entity.id
_entity.type
_entity.pdbx_description
1 polymer ?
#
loop_
_entity_poly.entity_id
_entity_poly.type
_entity_poly.pdbx_seq_one_letter_code
_entity_poly.pdbx_strand_id
1 'polypeptide(L)' 'MTTTLASHPTSDLLPFSPEELRETLAGSRNPEETLSKLVFAIQQRLKTDVCSVYLLEQNRSHLVLAATVGLRGECVGR' A
#
# COMPACT_ATOMS: atom_id res chain seq x y z
N MET A 1 15.48 -4.59 -40.30
CA MET A 1 14.64 -5.29 -39.30
C MET A 1 14.81 -4.56 -37.99
N THR A 2 13.88 -3.65 -37.68
CA THR A 2 13.97 -2.74 -36.53
C THR A 2 13.04 -3.30 -35.46
N THR A 3 13.61 -3.79 -34.35
CA THR A 3 12.83 -4.27 -33.21
C THR A 3 12.21 -3.06 -32.50
N THR A 4 10.89 -2.95 -32.60
CA THR A 4 10.06 -2.08 -31.77
C THR A 4 10.21 -2.50 -30.31
N LEU A 5 10.84 -1.66 -29.49
CA LEU A 5 10.71 -1.73 -28.03
C LEU A 5 9.24 -1.41 -27.71
N ALA A 6 8.45 -2.44 -27.46
CA ALA A 6 7.10 -2.28 -26.94
C ALA A 6 7.21 -1.63 -25.55
N SER A 7 6.94 -0.33 -25.48
CA SER A 7 6.64 0.37 -24.24
C SER A 7 5.42 -0.32 -23.62
N HIS A 8 5.66 -1.26 -22.71
CA HIS A 8 4.58 -1.84 -21.91
C HIS A 8 4.09 -0.72 -20.99
N PRO A 9 2.79 -0.36 -21.01
CA PRO A 9 2.29 0.63 -20.08
C PRO A 9 2.45 0.07 -18.67
N THR A 10 3.29 0.71 -17.86
CA THR A 10 3.54 0.39 -16.45
C THR A 10 2.25 0.35 -15.59
N SER A 11 1.13 0.81 -16.16
CA SER A 11 -0.20 0.80 -15.57
C SER A 11 -0.75 -0.58 -15.24
N ASP A 12 -0.38 -1.64 -15.99
CA ASP A 12 -0.87 -3.00 -15.72
C ASP A 12 -0.23 -3.66 -14.47
N LEU A 13 0.84 -3.04 -13.93
CA LEU A 13 1.54 -3.51 -12.73
C LEU A 13 1.11 -2.79 -11.45
N LEU A 14 0.33 -1.72 -11.56
CA LEU A 14 -0.12 -0.96 -10.39
C LEU A 14 -1.43 -1.56 -9.86
N PRO A 15 -1.52 -1.86 -8.55
CA PRO A 15 -2.72 -2.46 -7.98
C PRO A 15 -3.95 -1.54 -8.03
N PHE A 16 -3.76 -0.25 -8.34
CA PHE A 16 -4.83 0.74 -8.44
C PHE A 16 -4.52 1.75 -9.53
N SER A 17 -5.56 2.30 -10.15
CA SER A 17 -5.45 3.54 -10.89
C SER A 17 -5.42 4.77 -9.96
N PRO A 18 -4.93 5.94 -10.42
CA PRO A 18 -4.88 7.15 -9.61
C PRO A 18 -6.26 7.60 -9.09
N GLU A 19 -7.32 7.46 -9.90
CA GLU A 19 -8.68 7.80 -9.52
C GLU A 19 -9.24 6.86 -8.44
N GLU A 20 -9.02 5.55 -8.56
CA GLU A 20 -9.42 4.57 -7.54
C GLU A 20 -8.73 4.84 -6.19
N LEU A 21 -7.46 5.23 -6.21
CA LEU A 21 -6.75 5.65 -4.99
C LEU A 21 -7.39 6.89 -4.37
N ARG A 22 -7.70 7.91 -5.18
CA ARG A 22 -8.32 9.14 -4.66
C ARG A 22 -9.68 8.88 -4.04
N GLU A 23 -10.50 8.03 -4.64
CA GLU A 23 -11.80 7.63 -4.09
C GLU A 23 -11.64 6.82 -2.80
N THR A 24 -10.72 5.85 -2.78
CA THR A 24 -10.44 5.03 -1.59
C THR A 24 -9.96 5.89 -0.41
N LEU A 25 -9.23 6.97 -0.69
CA LEU A 25 -8.70 7.89 0.31
C LEU A 25 -9.68 9.02 0.69
N ALA A 26 -10.71 9.24 -0.12
CA ALA A 26 -11.70 10.29 0.11
C ALA A 26 -12.38 10.10 1.48
N GLY A 27 -12.50 11.19 2.24
CA GLY A 27 -13.16 11.17 3.55
C GLY A 27 -12.31 10.67 4.72
N SER A 28 -11.04 10.29 4.52
CA SER A 28 -10.11 10.08 5.64
C SER A 28 -9.87 11.40 6.38
N ARG A 29 -9.96 11.37 7.72
CA ARG A 29 -9.73 12.57 8.56
C ARG A 29 -8.32 12.66 9.10
N ASN A 30 -7.56 11.57 9.05
CA ASN A 30 -6.16 11.54 9.49
C ASN A 30 -5.31 10.52 8.68
N PRO A 31 -3.97 10.59 8.78
CA PRO A 31 -3.06 9.70 8.06
C PRO A 31 -3.20 8.22 8.43
N GLU A 32 -3.54 7.90 9.68
CA GLU A 32 -3.67 6.51 10.15
C GLU A 32 -4.87 5.80 9.49
N GLU A 33 -6.00 6.50 9.41
CA GLU A 33 -7.20 6.02 8.72
C GLU A 33 -6.93 5.83 7.22
N THR A 34 -6.20 6.77 6.61
CA THR A 34 -5.75 6.70 5.21
C THR A 34 -4.94 5.43 4.97
N LEU A 35 -3.92 5.18 5.79
CA LEU A 35 -3.05 4.01 5.65
C LEU A 35 -3.82 2.71 5.87
N SER A 36 -4.74 2.68 6.83
CA SER A 36 -5.60 1.52 7.10
C SER A 36 -6.49 1.17 5.90
N LYS A 37 -7.10 2.16 5.25
CA LYS A 37 -7.90 1.95 4.02
C LYS A 37 -7.03 1.42 2.87
N LEU A 38 -5.81 1.95 2.71
CA LEU A 38 -4.88 1.50 1.67
C LEU A 38 -4.44 0.06 1.86
N VAL A 39 -3.98 -0.34 3.06
CA VAL A 39 -3.53 -1.72 3.28
C VAL A 39 -4.66 -2.72 3.07
N PHE A 40 -5.89 -2.36 3.46
CA PHE A 40 -7.06 -3.19 3.21
C PHE A 40 -7.34 -3.32 1.70
N ALA A 41 -7.38 -2.21 0.97
CA ALA A 41 -7.60 -2.23 -0.47
C ALA A 41 -6.53 -3.07 -1.20
N ILE A 42 -5.25 -2.84 -0.90
CA ILE A 42 -4.12 -3.57 -1.51
C ILE A 42 -4.25 -5.07 -1.24
N GLN A 43 -4.51 -5.44 0.01
CA GLN A 43 -4.64 -6.85 0.43
C GLN A 43 -5.77 -7.54 -0.34
N GLN A 44 -6.93 -6.89 -0.49
CA GLN A 44 -8.07 -7.44 -1.23
C GLN A 44 -7.77 -7.59 -2.73
N ARG A 45 -7.13 -6.59 -3.33
CA ARG A 45 -6.83 -6.57 -4.77
C ARG A 45 -5.78 -7.61 -5.15
N LEU A 46 -4.73 -7.72 -4.33
CA LEU A 46 -3.64 -8.68 -4.54
C LEU A 46 -3.95 -10.07 -3.97
N LYS A 47 -5.04 -10.21 -3.20
CA LYS A 47 -5.47 -11.46 -2.56
C LYS A 47 -4.36 -12.08 -1.70
N THR A 48 -3.64 -11.25 -0.95
CA THR A 48 -2.58 -11.71 -0.04
C THR A 48 -3.15 -12.01 1.35
N ASP A 49 -2.52 -12.91 2.09
CA ASP A 49 -2.94 -13.17 3.49
C ASP A 49 -2.63 -11.99 4.41
N VAL A 50 -1.55 -11.24 4.09
CA VAL A 50 -1.06 -10.12 4.88
C VAL A 50 -0.70 -8.94 3.98
N CYS A 51 -1.00 -7.73 4.45
CA CYS A 51 -0.47 -6.47 3.92
C CYS A 51 -0.16 -5.53 5.08
N SER A 52 1.05 -4.99 5.12
CA SER A 52 1.51 -4.12 6.19
C SER A 52 2.28 -2.94 5.61
N VAL A 53 2.06 -1.75 6.19
CA VAL A 53 2.82 -0.54 5.90
C VAL A 53 3.62 -0.16 7.12
N TYR A 54 4.91 0.11 6.90
CA TYR A 54 5.83 0.58 7.92
C TYR A 54 6.28 2.00 7.58
N LEU A 55 6.32 2.86 8.60
CA LEU A 55 6.85 4.21 8.49
C LEU A 55 8.24 4.24 9.10
N LEU A 56 9.14 4.97 8.46
CA LEU A 56 10.48 5.20 8.98
C LEU A 56 10.43 6.28 10.07
N GLU A 57 11.01 5.99 11.24
CA GLU A 57 11.17 7.00 12.29
C GLU A 57 12.06 8.16 11.84
N GLN A 58 11.94 9.31 12.50
CA GLN A 58 12.74 10.51 12.18
C GLN A 58 14.26 10.25 12.25
N ASN A 59 14.70 9.38 13.16
CA ASN A 59 16.10 8.97 13.32
C ASN A 59 16.59 8.01 12.19
N ARG A 60 15.70 7.61 11.27
CA ARG A 60 15.93 6.66 10.17
C ARG A 60 16.53 5.30 10.57
N SER A 61 16.39 4.94 11.85
CA SER A 61 16.99 3.73 12.41
C SER A 61 15.97 2.61 12.58
N HIS A 62 14.69 2.95 12.70
CA HIS A 62 13.61 2.00 12.95
C HIS A 62 12.43 2.18 11.99
N LEU A 63 11.82 1.05 11.65
CA LEU A 63 10.55 0.99 10.94
C LEU A 63 9.46 0.68 11.96
N VAL A 64 8.49 1.57 12.07
CA VAL A 64 7.33 1.41 12.95
C VAL A 64 6.15 0.94 12.12
N LEU A 65 5.45 -0.08 12.60
CA LEU A 65 4.25 -0.56 11.94
C LEU A 65 3.15 0.50 12.02
N ALA A 66 2.71 1.02 10.88
CA ALA A 66 1.71 2.07 10.81
C ALA A 66 0.31 1.58 10.44
N ALA A 67 0.22 0.49 9.66
CA ALA A 67 -1.05 -0.17 9.36
C ALA A 67 -0.82 -1.63 8.96
N THR A 68 -1.72 -2.53 9.32
CA THR A 68 -1.66 -3.93 8.88
C THR A 68 -3.03 -4.57 8.75
N VAL A 69 -3.16 -5.51 7.81
CA VAL A 69 -4.25 -6.47 7.70
C VAL A 69 -3.63 -7.87 7.67
N GLY A 70 -4.24 -8.83 8.38
CA GLY A 70 -3.81 -10.23 8.41
C GLY A 70 -2.85 -10.59 9.55
N LEU A 71 -2.08 -9.63 10.08
CA LEU A 71 -1.29 -9.82 11.29
C LEU A 71 -2.04 -9.35 12.53
N ARG A 72 -1.89 -10.07 13.64
CA ARG A 72 -2.28 -9.54 14.95
C ARG A 72 -1.23 -8.51 15.35
N GLY A 73 -1.65 -7.30 15.73
CA GLY A 73 -0.73 -6.23 16.11
C GLY A 73 0.23 -6.59 17.26
N GLU A 74 -0.15 -7.55 18.10
CA GLU A 74 0.70 -8.10 19.18
C GLU A 74 1.87 -8.97 18.67
N CYS A 75 1.81 -9.45 17.43
CA CYS A 75 2.79 -10.37 16.84
C CYS A 75 3.85 -9.66 15.97
N VAL A 76 3.80 -8.34 15.88
CA VAL A 76 4.72 -7.53 15.05
C VAL A 76 5.35 -6.45 15.91
N GLY A 77 6.67 -6.28 15.77
CA GLY A 77 7.49 -5.39 16.61
C GLY A 77 6.94 -3.96 16.68
N ARG A 78 7.12 -3.32 17.84
CA ARG A 78 6.77 -1.91 18.07
C ARG A 78 7.77 -0.98 17.40
#